data_AF-A0A7W1ZRX8-F1
#
_entry.id   AF-A0A7W1ZRX8-F1
#
_cell.length_a   1.000
_cell.length_b   1.000
_cell.length_c   1.000
_cell.angle_alpha   90.00
_cell.angle_beta   90.00
_cell.angle_gamma   90.00
#
_symmetry.space_group_name_H-M   'P 1'
#
loop_
_entity.id
_entity.type
_entity.pdbx_description
1 polymer ?
#
loop_
_entity_poly.entity_id
_entity_poly.type
_entity_poly.pdbx_seq_one_letter_code
_entity_poly.pdbx_strand_id
1 'polypeptide(L)' 'MQTPQQLSREAIEEFKTIYKAEFEVTLSDDEVQEIAVRLLRFFGILSQSDSR' A
#
# COMPACT_ATOMS: atom_id res chain seq x y z
N MET A 1 15.29 12.52 7.57
CA MET A 1 14.89 11.60 6.47
C MET A 1 13.71 10.82 6.99
N GLN A 2 12.50 11.02 6.44
CA GLN A 2 11.37 10.16 6.83
C GLN A 2 11.73 8.76 6.37
N THR A 3 11.92 7.84 7.31
CA THR A 3 12.08 6.43 7.01
C THR A 3 10.93 6.03 6.09
N PRO A 4 11.20 5.35 4.96
CA PRO A 4 10.11 4.77 4.17
C PRO A 4 9.29 3.95 5.15
N GLN A 5 8.01 4.27 5.28
CA GLN A 5 7.11 3.59 6.20
C GLN A 5 7.09 2.13 5.75
N GLN A 6 7.92 1.30 6.39
CA GLN A 6 7.92 -0.13 6.18
C GLN A 6 6.59 -0.62 6.75
N LEU A 7 5.80 -1.28 5.90
CA LEU A 7 4.56 -1.89 6.36
C LEU A 7 4.90 -2.94 7.41
N SER A 8 4.00 -3.14 8.37
CA SER A 8 4.11 -4.29 9.26
C SER A 8 3.97 -5.57 8.44
N ARG A 9 4.56 -6.67 8.93
CA ARG A 9 4.45 -7.97 8.28
C ARG A 9 2.99 -8.43 8.16
N GLU A 10 2.18 -8.12 9.17
CA GLU A 10 0.74 -8.37 9.16
C GLU A 10 0.05 -7.63 8.01
N ALA A 11 0.32 -6.32 7.85
CA ALA A 11 -0.25 -5.54 6.75
C ALA A 11 0.19 -6.05 5.37
N ILE A 12 1.43 -6.54 5.23
CA ILE A 12 1.90 -7.16 3.98
C ILE A 12 1.09 -8.42 3.65
N GLU A 13 0.91 -9.32 4.62
CA GLU A 13 0.19 -10.59 4.40
C GLU A 13 -1.31 -10.37 4.14
N GLU A 14 -1.93 -9.44 4.86
CA GLU A 14 -3.32 -9.05 4.59
C GLU A 14 -3.48 -8.45 3.19
N PHE A 15 -2.58 -7.55 2.78
CA PHE A 15 -2.62 -6.95 1.45
C PHE A 15 -2.50 -8.02 0.35
N LYS A 16 -1.56 -8.96 0.48
CA LYS A 16 -1.42 -10.08 -0.46
C LYS A 16 -2.67 -10.94 -0.53
N THR A 17 -3.30 -11.19 0.62
CA THR A 17 -4.51 -12.00 0.72
C THR A 17 -5.66 -11.35 -0.04
N ILE A 18 -5.88 -10.05 0.15
CA ILE A 18 -6.89 -9.28 -0.56
C ILE A 18 -6.60 -9.27 -2.06
N TYR A 19 -5.37 -8.92 -2.44
CA TYR A 19 -4.99 -8.79 -3.85
C TYR A 19 -5.13 -10.11 -4.60
N LYS A 20 -4.74 -11.23 -3.96
CA LYS A 20 -4.90 -12.56 -4.55
C LYS A 20 -6.37 -12.96 -4.67
N ALA A 21 -7.20 -12.64 -3.67
CA ALA A 21 -8.62 -12.96 -3.72
C ALA A 21 -9.37 -12.18 -4.81
N GLU A 22 -9.00 -10.92 -5.03
CA GLU A 22 -9.68 -10.05 -6.01
C GLU A 22 -9.15 -10.21 -7.44
N PHE A 23 -7.85 -10.44 -7.61
CA PHE A 23 -7.20 -10.41 -8.92
C PHE A 23 -6.57 -11.74 -9.34
N GLU A 24 -6.60 -12.76 -8.47
CA GLU A 24 -5.92 -14.07 -8.68
C GLU A 24 -4.40 -13.96 -8.91
N VAL A 25 -3.81 -12.80 -8.56
CA VAL A 25 -2.38 -12.51 -8.70
C VAL A 25 -1.68 -12.64 -7.35
N THR A 26 -0.53 -13.29 -7.33
CA THR A 26 0.35 -13.35 -6.15
C THR A 26 1.42 -12.27 -6.26
N LEU A 27 1.60 -11.50 -5.18
CA LEU A 27 2.60 -10.44 -5.08
C LEU A 27 3.71 -10.82 -4.11
N SER A 28 4.93 -10.38 -4.41
CA SER A 28 6.06 -10.38 -3.48
C SER A 28 5.96 -9.24 -2.45
N ASP A 29 6.71 -9.36 -1.36
CA ASP A 29 6.77 -8.32 -0.30
C ASP A 29 7.20 -6.96 -0.87
N ASP A 30 8.16 -6.95 -1.81
CA ASP A 30 8.66 -5.73 -2.44
C ASP A 30 7.60 -5.06 -3.31
N GLU A 31 6.83 -5.85 -4.08
CA GLU A 31 5.72 -5.33 -4.89
C GLU A 31 4.61 -4.75 -4.01
N VAL A 32 4.26 -5.43 -2.91
CA VAL A 32 3.28 -4.94 -1.93
C VAL A 32 3.73 -3.61 -1.34
N GLN A 33 5.01 -3.51 -0.95
CA GLN A 33 5.59 -2.31 -0.39
C GLN A 33 5.52 -1.14 -1.40
N GLU A 34 5.85 -1.38 -2.67
CA GLU A 34 5.79 -0.36 -3.72
C GLU A 34 4.35 0.13 -3.97
N ILE A 35 3.40 -0.79 -4.07
CA ILE A 35 1.99 -0.48 -4.30
C ILE A 35 1.42 0.30 -3.11
N ALA A 36 1.67 -0.15 -1.88
CA ALA A 36 1.19 0.51 -0.67
C ALA A 36 1.72 1.94 -0.56
N VAL A 37 3.01 2.17 -0.84
CA VAL A 37 3.59 3.53 -0.84
C VAL A 37 2.91 4.43 -1.86
N ARG A 38 2.59 3.91 -3.06
CA ARG A 38 1.86 4.66 -4.09
C ARG A 38 0.43 4.98 -3.65
N LEU A 39 -0.28 4.02 -3.06
CA LEU A 39 -1.64 4.21 -2.53
C LEU A 39 -1.67 5.25 -1.41
N LEU A 40 -0.79 5.14 -0.42
CA LEU A 40 -0.70 6.11 0.68
C LEU A 40 -0.40 7.53 0.17
N ARG A 41 0.50 7.65 -0.81
CA ARG A 41 0.78 8.94 -1.45
C ARG A 41 -0.46 9.49 -2.16
N PHE A 42 -1.19 8.65 -2.89
CA PHE A 42 -2.40 9.05 -3.59
C PHE A 42 -3.50 9.52 -2.62
N PHE A 43 -3.75 8.77 -1.54
CA PHE A 43 -4.67 9.19 -0.48
C PHE A 43 -4.23 10.51 0.18
N GLY A 44 -2.93 10.70 0.39
CA GLY A 44 -2.38 11.95 0.90
C GLY A 44 -2.58 13.15 -0.04
N ILE A 45 -2.66 12.93 -1.35
CA ILE A 45 -3.04 13.98 -2.33
C ILE A 45 -4.54 14.25 -2.22
N LEU A 46 -5.36 13.20 -2.25
CA LEU A 46 -6.83 13.33 -2.18
C LEU A 46 -7.28 14.09 -0.93
N SER A 47 -6.73 13.76 0.24
CA SER A 47 -7.09 14.42 1.50
C SER A 47 -6.68 15.89 1.58
N GLN A 48 -5.63 16.30 0.86
CA GLN A 48 -5.23 17.71 0.77
C GLN A 48 -6.16 18.53 -0.15
N SER A 49 -6.78 17.89 -1.14
CA SER A 49 -7.75 18.53 -2.04
C SER A 49 -9.09 18.85 -1.37
N ASP A 50 -9.49 18.12 -0.32
CA ASP A 50 -10.73 18.38 0.43
C ASP A 50 -10.64 19.59 1.39
N SER A 51 -9.44 20.12 1.61
CA SER A 51 -9.20 21.26 2.53
C SER A 51 -9.03 22.61 1.82
N ARG A 52 -9.42 22.73 0.53
CA ARG A 52 -9.28 23.96 -0.27
C ARG A 52 -10.60 24.48 -0.81
#